data_AF-A0A436V297-F1
#
_entry.id   AF-A0A436V297-F1
#
_cell.length_a   1.000
_cell.length_b   1.000
_cell.length_c   1.000
_cell.angle_alpha   90.00
_cell.angle_beta   90.00
_cell.angle_gamma   90.00
#
_symmetry.space_group_name_H-M   'P 1'
#
loop_
_entity.id
_entity.type
_entity.pdbx_description
1 polymer ?
#
loop_
_entity_poly.entity_id
_entity_poly.type
_entity_poly.pdbx_seq_one_letter_code
_entity_poly.pdbx_strand_id
1 'polypeptide(L)' 'AKEGRPCPSDAAIARAYGSHSLRRARRLLTYIEEQGLIVCQLDGTGRRTVTLVELAWATAPGDPNAEEAELGIS' A
#
# COMPACT_ATOMS: atom_id res chain seq x y z
N ALA A 1 -5.66 -6.69 3.02
CA ALA A 1 -5.87 -6.44 4.45
C ALA A 1 -6.58 -7.63 5.12
N LYS A 2 -7.87 -7.89 4.83
CA LYS A 2 -8.62 -9.03 5.41
C LYS A 2 -7.86 -10.38 5.39
N GLU A 3 -7.18 -10.68 4.29
CA GLU A 3 -6.43 -11.93 4.11
C GLU A 3 -4.95 -11.84 4.55
N GLY A 4 -4.53 -10.77 5.22
CA GLY A 4 -3.15 -10.61 5.69
C GLY A 4 -2.09 -10.48 4.60
N ARG A 5 -2.48 -10.32 3.31
CA ARG A 5 -1.51 -10.13 2.21
C ARG A 5 -0.62 -8.89 2.46
N PRO A 6 0.65 -8.90 1.98
CA PRO A 6 1.53 -7.74 2.06
C PRO A 6 0.92 -6.47 1.48
N CYS A 7 1.32 -5.32 2.01
CA CYS A 7 0.96 -4.03 1.43
C CYS A 7 1.48 -3.95 -0.01
N PRO A 8 0.64 -3.55 -0.99
CA PRO A 8 1.07 -3.41 -2.37
C PRO A 8 2.15 -2.32 -2.51
N SER A 9 3.02 -2.43 -3.52
CA SER A 9 4.00 -1.40 -3.85
C SER A 9 3.33 -0.16 -4.47
N ASP A 10 4.04 0.97 -4.50
CA ASP A 10 3.57 2.20 -5.15
C ASP A 10 3.26 1.98 -6.64
N ALA A 11 4.01 1.09 -7.29
CA ALA A 11 3.78 0.74 -8.69
C ALA A 11 2.43 0.00 -8.86
N ALA A 12 2.14 -0.95 -7.98
CA ALA A 12 0.88 -1.70 -8.01
C ALA A 12 -0.32 -0.80 -7.71
N ILE A 13 -0.18 0.11 -6.75
CA ILE A 13 -1.20 1.13 -6.43
C ILE A 13 -1.41 2.07 -7.62
N ALA A 14 -0.33 2.54 -8.25
CA ALA A 14 -0.43 3.43 -9.41
C ALA A 14 -1.23 2.76 -10.54
N ARG A 15 -0.89 1.51 -10.88
CA ARG A 15 -1.60 0.75 -11.94
C ARG A 15 -3.07 0.54 -11.63
N ALA A 16 -3.40 0.14 -10.39
CA ALA A 16 -4.78 -0.01 -9.95
C ALA A 16 -5.57 1.31 -10.08
N TYR A 17 -4.88 2.46 -9.94
CA TYR A 17 -5.43 3.80 -10.12
C TYR A 17 -5.36 4.31 -11.58
N GLY A 18 -5.01 3.47 -12.56
CA GLY A 18 -4.89 3.86 -13.97
C GLY A 18 -3.71 4.79 -14.26
N SER A 19 -2.63 4.69 -13.49
CA SER A 19 -1.44 5.53 -13.61
C SER A 19 -0.15 4.72 -13.60
N HIS A 20 0.90 5.25 -14.22
CA HIS A 20 2.28 4.78 -14.00
C HIS A 20 3.07 5.69 -13.04
N SER A 21 2.44 6.74 -12.50
CA SER A 21 3.12 7.72 -11.66
C SER A 21 3.15 7.27 -10.19
N LEU A 22 4.32 6.84 -9.71
CA LEU A 22 4.54 6.50 -8.29
C LEU A 22 4.19 7.66 -7.36
N ARG A 23 4.49 8.89 -7.79
CA ARG A 23 4.12 10.11 -7.06
C ARG A 23 2.60 10.31 -6.95
N ARG A 24 1.81 9.86 -7.94
CA ARG A 24 0.35 9.86 -7.81
C ARG A 24 -0.11 8.80 -6.82
N ALA A 25 0.46 7.59 -6.84
CA ALA A 25 0.14 6.55 -5.85
C ALA A 25 0.39 7.01 -4.42
N ARG A 26 1.57 7.61 -4.13
CA ARG A 26 1.85 8.14 -2.78
C ARG A 26 0.87 9.23 -2.36
N ARG A 27 0.56 10.17 -3.25
CA ARG A 27 -0.42 11.22 -2.96
C ARG A 27 -1.84 10.69 -2.76
N LEU A 28 -2.20 9.63 -3.48
CA LEU A 28 -3.49 8.96 -3.27
C LEU A 28 -3.55 8.37 -1.86
N LEU A 29 -2.49 7.67 -1.42
CA LEU A 29 -2.42 7.16 -0.05
C LEU A 29 -2.50 8.28 1.00
N THR A 30 -1.70 9.35 0.83
CA THR A 30 -1.77 10.53 1.71
C THR A 30 -3.17 11.12 1.76
N TYR A 31 -3.81 11.30 0.61
CA TYR A 31 -5.18 11.84 0.55
C TYR A 31 -6.17 10.94 1.29
N ILE A 32 -6.14 9.62 1.08
CA ILE A 32 -7.05 8.67 1.74
C ILE A 32 -6.80 8.66 3.27
N GLU A 33 -5.55 8.78 3.69
CA GLU A 33 -5.16 8.90 5.10
C GLU A 33 -5.65 10.22 5.72
N GLU A 34 -5.54 11.34 5.01
CA GLU A 34 -6.11 12.64 5.42
C GLU A 34 -7.64 12.60 5.54
N GLN A 35 -8.32 11.74 4.77
CA GLN A 35 -9.77 11.51 4.93
C GLN A 35 -10.11 10.61 6.13
N GLY A 36 -9.11 10.08 6.85
CA GLY A 36 -9.30 9.21 8.01
C GLY A 36 -9.72 7.78 7.67
N LEU A 37 -9.63 7.37 6.40
CA LEU A 37 -10.07 6.04 5.95
C LEU A 37 -9.02 4.97 6.19
N ILE A 38 -7.74 5.35 6.14
CA ILE A 38 -6.61 4.46 6.38
C ILE A 38 -5.59 5.10 7.31
N VAL A 39 -4.72 4.25 7.87
CA VAL A 39 -3.45 4.66 8.48
C VAL A 39 -2.31 3.98 7.73
N CYS A 40 -1.32 4.75 7.28
CA CYS A 40 -0.11 4.27 6.63
C CYS A 40 1.07 4.33 7.61
N GLN A 41 1.74 3.20 7.84
CA GLN A 41 2.91 3.14 8.73
C GLN A 41 4.08 2.52 7.99
N LEU A 42 5.27 3.10 8.18
CA LEU A 42 6.55 2.49 7.80
C LEU A 42 7.23 1.95 9.05
N ASP A 43 7.73 0.73 8.99
CA ASP A 43 8.58 0.18 10.04
C ASP A 43 10.04 0.65 9.91
N GLY A 44 10.89 0.24 10.87
CA GLY A 44 12.31 0.58 10.87
C GLY A 44 13.11 0.02 9.68
N THR A 45 12.51 -0.86 8.89
CA THR A 45 13.09 -1.41 7.65
C THR A 45 12.51 -0.79 6.39
N GLY A 46 11.59 0.19 6.53
CA GLY A 46 10.94 0.86 5.41
C GLY A 46 9.80 0.07 4.78
N ARG A 47 9.34 -1.03 5.39
CA ARG A 47 8.17 -1.77 4.90
C ARG A 47 6.89 -1.08 5.36
N ARG A 48 5.94 -0.95 4.45
CA ARG A 48 4.65 -0.30 4.69
C ARG A 48 3.61 -1.30 5.17
N THR A 49 2.86 -0.87 6.18
CA THR A 49 1.58 -1.46 6.58
C THR A 49 0.48 -0.42 6.37
N VAL A 50 -0.66 -0.85 5.83
CA VAL A 50 -1.86 -0.03 5.71
C VAL A 50 -2.99 -0.67 6.51
N THR A 51 -3.55 0.11 7.44
CA THR A 51 -4.70 -0.27 8.25
C THR A 51 -5.95 0.43 7.72
N LEU A 52 -7.02 -0.32 7.48
CA LEU A 52 -8.35 0.22 7.19
C LEU A 52 -9.03 0.56 8.53
N VAL A 53 -9.30 1.83 8.79
CA VAL A 53 -9.67 2.34 10.13
C VAL A 53 -10.95 1.69 10.65
N GLU A 54 -12.05 1.81 9.92
CA GLU A 54 -13.37 1.31 10.33
C GLU A 54 -13.43 -0.22 10.45
N LEU A 55 -12.59 -0.94 9.71
CA LEU A 55 -12.61 -2.40 9.66
C LEU A 55 -11.57 -3.05 10.59
N ALA A 56 -10.67 -2.25 11.17
CA ALA A 56 -9.50 -2.70 11.93
C ALA A 56 -8.67 -3.79 11.20
N TRP A 57 -8.70 -3.81 9.86
CA TRP A 57 -7.93 -4.75 9.05
C TRP A 57 -6.62 -4.12 8.61
N ALA A 58 -5.51 -4.82 8.83
CA ALA A 58 -4.19 -4.41 8.37
C ALA A 58 -3.67 -5.32 7.25
N THR A 59 -2.87 -4.79 6.34
CA THR A 59 -2.00 -5.61 5.47
C THR A 59 -0.83 -6.17 6.27
N ALA A 60 -0.17 -7.23 5.79
CA ALA A 60 1.19 -7.52 6.26
C ALA A 60 2.18 -6.43 5.76
N PRO A 61 3.37 -6.29 6.36
CA PRO A 61 4.39 -5.37 5.88
C PRO A 61 4.83 -5.70 4.44
N GLY A 62 4.77 -4.72 3.54
CA GLY A 62 5.20 -4.85 2.14
C GLY A 62 6.20 -3.77 1.75
N ASP A 63 7.10 -4.03 0.79
CA ASP A 63 8.03 -3.02 0.29
C ASP A 63 7.30 -2.04 -0.65
N PRO A 64 7.23 -0.73 -0.33
CA PRO A 64 6.66 0.29 -1.20
C PRO A 64 7.34 0.39 -2.57
N ASN A 65 8.61 -0.02 -2.68
CA ASN A 65 9.43 0.13 -3.87
C ASN A 65 9.57 -1.17 -4.68
N ALA A 66 8.96 -2.27 -4.24
CA ALA A 66 9.06 -3.54 -4.93
C ALA A 66 8.61 -3.44 -6.39
N GLU A 67 9.45 -3.94 -7.29
CA GLU A 67 9.06 -4.24 -8.66
C GLU A 67 8.10 -5.42 -8.67
N GLU A 68 7.07 -5.35 -9.50
CA GLU A 68 5.95 -6.30 -9.46
C GLU A 68 6.38 -7.75 -9.76
N ALA A 69 7.58 -7.95 -10.32
CA ALA A 69 8.18 -9.25 -10.63
C ALA A 69 8.45 -10.13 -9.40
N GLU A 70 8.42 -9.60 -8.17
CA GLU A 70 8.59 -10.41 -6.95
C GLU A 70 7.29 -11.01 -6.39
N LEU A 71 6.11 -10.63 -6.92
CA LEU A 71 4.84 -11.27 -6.54
C LEU A 71 4.47 -12.31 -7.59
N GLY A 72 5.28 -13.37 -7.66
CA GLY A 72 5.03 -14.56 -8.47
C GLY A 72 3.65 -15.14 -8.17
N ILE A 73 2.69 -14.85 -9.04
CA ILE A 73 1.52 -15.69 -9.24
C ILE A 73 1.95 -16.75 -10.25
N SER A 74 2.41 -17.88 -9.72
CA SER A 74 2.31 -19.17 -10.42
C SER A 74 0.90 -19.73 -10.24
#